data_AF-A0A2X1Y116-F1
#
_entry.id   AF-A0A2X1Y116-F1
#
_cell.length_a   1.000
_cell.length_b   1.000
_cell.length_c   1.000
_cell.angle_alpha   90.00
_cell.angle_beta   90.00
_cell.angle_gamma   90.00
#
_symmetry.space_group_name_H-M   'P 1'
#
loop_
_entity.id
_entity.type
_entity.pdbx_description
1 polymer ?
#
loop_
_entity_poly.entity_id
_entity_poly.type
_entity_poly.pdbx_seq_one_letter_code
_entity_poly.pdbx_strand_id
1 'polypeptide(L)'
;MERIERPEKNWKFASSDITERKYFDDYMKAYEDMLINTSTKAAPWYIVPADRKWFSRYLVSEVILEKLKEMDPKYPELSKEELESLDKWKKILEEN
;
A
#
# COMPACT_ATOMS: atom_id res chain seq x y z
N MET A 1 -0.26 12.93 -22.38
CA MET A 1 0.78 13.49 -23.25
C MET A 1 2.18 13.21 -22.73
N GLU A 2 2.48 13.48 -21.46
CA GLU A 2 3.82 13.26 -20.88
C GLU A 2 4.48 11.88 -21.14
N ARG A 3 3.71 10.77 -21.17
CA ARG A 3 4.24 9.42 -21.47
C ARG A 3 4.58 9.16 -22.94
N ILE A 4 4.04 9.96 -23.85
CA ILE A 4 4.27 9.90 -25.31
C ILE A 4 5.41 10.86 -25.70
N GLU A 5 5.46 12.01 -25.04
CA GLU A 5 6.41 13.10 -25.35
C GLU A 5 7.80 12.87 -24.75
N ARG A 6 7.92 12.02 -23.73
CA ARG A 6 9.19 11.76 -23.03
C ARG A 6 9.75 10.38 -23.42
N PRO A 7 10.83 10.31 -24.22
CA PRO A 7 11.37 9.05 -24.75
C PRO A 7 11.64 7.98 -23.67
N GLU A 8 12.11 8.38 -22.50
CA GLU A 8 12.40 7.50 -21.36
C GLU A 8 11.14 6.91 -20.69
N LYS A 9 9.95 7.43 -21.02
CA LYS A 9 8.65 6.93 -20.54
C LYS A 9 7.87 6.15 -21.60
N ASN A 10 8.27 6.21 -22.88
CA ASN A 10 7.52 5.60 -23.99
C ASN A 10 7.33 4.09 -23.82
N TRP A 11 8.31 3.38 -23.26
CA TRP A 11 8.21 1.94 -23.00
C TRP A 11 7.07 1.56 -22.04
N LYS A 12 6.58 2.50 -21.22
CA LYS A 12 5.45 2.31 -20.29
C LYS A 12 4.10 2.63 -20.90
N PHE A 13 4.08 3.12 -22.14
CA PHE A 13 2.85 3.51 -22.81
C PHE A 13 2.29 2.32 -23.60
N ALA A 14 1.05 1.94 -23.32
CA ALA A 14 0.34 0.94 -24.10
C ALA A 14 -0.69 1.63 -25.00
N SER A 15 -0.75 1.24 -26.28
CA SER A 15 -1.76 1.78 -27.20
C SER A 15 -3.19 1.44 -26.78
N SER A 16 -3.37 0.32 -26.07
CA SER A 16 -4.65 -0.09 -25.47
C SER A 16 -5.20 0.97 -24.51
N ASP A 17 -4.36 1.73 -23.79
CA ASP A 17 -4.80 2.78 -22.86
C ASP A 17 -5.68 3.86 -23.53
N ILE A 18 -5.50 4.08 -24.84
CA ILE A 18 -6.32 5.01 -25.63
C ILE A 18 -7.70 4.42 -25.89
N THR A 19 -7.76 3.13 -26.22
CA THR A 19 -9.02 2.43 -26.48
C THR A 19 -9.84 2.33 -25.21
N GLU A 20 -9.21 1.98 -24.09
CA GLU A 20 -9.87 1.86 -22.79
C GLU A 20 -10.46 3.20 -22.31
N ARG A 21 -9.83 4.32 -22.66
CA ARG A 21 -10.34 5.66 -22.29
C ARG A 21 -11.75 5.93 -22.86
N LYS A 22 -12.15 5.26 -23.94
CA LYS A 22 -13.51 5.40 -24.51
C LYS A 22 -14.59 4.81 -23.59
N TYR A 23 -14.22 3.86 -22.74
CA TYR A 23 -15.12 3.19 -21.80
C TYR A 23 -15.08 3.83 -20.41
N PHE A 24 -14.65 5.08 -20.30
CA PHE A 24 -14.49 5.75 -18.99
C PHE A 24 -15.79 5.72 -18.18
N ASP A 25 -16.93 6.00 -18.80
CA ASP A 25 -18.23 6.02 -18.12
C ASP A 25 -18.66 4.60 -17.67
N ASP A 26 -18.36 3.57 -18.48
CA ASP A 26 -18.61 2.17 -18.12
C ASP A 26 -17.75 1.73 -16.93
N TYR A 27 -16.47 2.13 -16.92
CA TYR A 27 -15.58 1.91 -15.78
C TYR A 27 -16.09 2.62 -14.52
N MET A 28 -16.51 3.90 -14.62
CA MET A 28 -17.05 4.64 -13.49
C MET A 28 -18.26 3.94 -12.89
N LYS A 29 -19.19 3.48 -13.73
CA LYS A 29 -20.34 2.71 -13.28
C LYS A 29 -19.94 1.40 -12.59
N ALA A 30 -19.00 0.65 -13.17
CA ALA A 30 -18.50 -0.58 -12.57
C ALA A 30 -17.81 -0.34 -11.21
N TYR A 31 -17.03 0.74 -11.07
CA TYR A 31 -16.44 1.14 -9.80
C TYR A 31 -17.49 1.54 -8.76
N GLU A 32 -18.50 2.32 -9.14
CA GLU A 32 -19.61 2.70 -8.25
C GLU A 32 -20.36 1.45 -7.74
N ASP A 33 -20.74 0.53 -8.63
CA ASP A 33 -21.41 -0.71 -8.27
C ASP A 33 -20.55 -1.55 -7.32
N MET A 34 -19.24 -1.69 -7.59
CA MET A 34 -18.31 -2.38 -6.70
C MET A 34 -18.24 -1.72 -5.32
N LEU A 35 -18.09 -0.39 -5.26
CA LEU A 35 -17.96 0.35 -3.99
C LEU A 35 -19.22 0.20 -3.13
N ILE A 36 -20.40 0.32 -3.73
CA ILE A 36 -21.70 0.19 -3.05
C ILE A 36 -21.87 -1.20 -2.45
N ASN A 37 -21.52 -2.25 -3.22
CA ASN A 37 -21.85 -3.62 -2.84
C ASN A 37 -20.76 -4.34 -2.03
N THR A 38 -19.51 -3.84 -2.04
CA THR A 38 -18.38 -4.57 -1.43
C THR A 38 -17.66 -3.81 -0.32
N SER A 39 -17.94 -2.51 -0.13
CA SER A 39 -17.39 -1.75 0.98
C SER A 39 -18.14 -2.07 2.28
N THR A 40 -17.49 -2.77 3.20
CA THR A 40 -18.10 -3.17 4.48
C THR A 40 -17.33 -2.59 5.66
N LYS A 41 -17.91 -2.63 6.86
CA LYS A 41 -17.19 -2.18 8.08
C LYS A 41 -15.90 -2.98 8.34
N ALA A 42 -15.91 -4.28 8.03
CA ALA A 42 -14.76 -5.15 8.23
C ALA A 42 -13.70 -5.02 7.11
N ALA A 43 -14.13 -4.67 5.88
CA ALA A 43 -13.28 -4.48 4.73
C ALA A 43 -13.73 -3.22 3.94
N PRO A 44 -13.37 -2.02 4.43
CA PRO A 44 -13.80 -0.77 3.81
C PRO A 44 -12.96 -0.42 2.57
N TRP A 45 -13.62 0.08 1.53
CA TRP A 45 -12.98 0.79 0.42
C TRP A 45 -12.84 2.28 0.74
N TYR A 46 -11.75 2.90 0.27
CA TYR A 46 -11.49 4.33 0.38
C TYR A 46 -11.31 4.95 -1.00
N ILE A 47 -11.99 6.06 -1.27
CA ILE A 47 -11.82 6.83 -2.51
C ILE A 47 -10.75 7.90 -2.27
N VAL A 48 -9.61 7.79 -2.95
CA VAL A 48 -8.46 8.69 -2.76
C VAL A 48 -8.24 9.57 -4.00
N PRO A 49 -8.25 10.91 -3.89
CA PRO A 49 -7.92 11.79 -5.00
C PRO A 49 -6.51 11.53 -5.54
N ALA A 50 -6.39 11.21 -6.83
CA ALA A 50 -5.16 10.71 -7.45
C ALA A 50 -4.38 11.73 -8.29
N ASP A 51 -4.93 12.91 -8.56
CA ASP A 51 -4.33 13.90 -9.47
C ASP A 51 -2.98 14.43 -8.96
N ARG A 52 -2.85 14.60 -7.64
CA ARG A 52 -1.61 15.03 -6.98
C ARG A 52 -0.97 13.85 -6.27
N LYS A 53 -0.01 13.20 -6.93
CA LYS A 53 0.69 11.99 -6.43
C LYS A 53 1.16 12.07 -4.97
N TRP A 54 1.72 13.20 -4.54
CA TRP A 54 2.21 13.34 -3.16
C TRP A 54 1.06 13.29 -2.15
N PHE A 55 -0.08 13.88 -2.48
CA PHE A 55 -1.25 13.96 -1.61
C PHE A 55 -1.95 12.61 -1.51
N SER A 56 -2.08 11.90 -2.64
CA SER A 56 -2.61 10.53 -2.66
C SER A 56 -1.77 9.59 -1.80
N ARG A 57 -0.44 9.69 -1.90
CA ARG A 57 0.50 8.91 -1.07
C ARG A 57 0.34 9.23 0.41
N TYR A 58 0.21 10.52 0.75
CA TYR A 58 -0.02 10.93 2.13
C TYR A 58 -1.31 10.32 2.69
N LEU A 59 -2.44 10.45 1.99
CA LEU A 59 -3.72 9.91 2.44
C LEU A 59 -3.70 8.39 2.61
N VAL A 60 -3.11 7.66 1.65
CA VAL A 60 -2.98 6.19 1.76
C VAL A 60 -2.14 5.81 2.98
N SER A 61 -1.01 6.50 3.21
CA SER A 61 -0.17 6.24 4.38
C SER A 61 -0.90 6.50 5.70
N GLU A 62 -1.69 7.57 5.79
CA GLU A 62 -2.46 7.88 7.01
C GLU A 62 -3.50 6.81 7.31
N VAL A 63 -4.27 6.35 6.31
CA VAL A 63 -5.27 5.29 6.47
C VAL A 63 -4.62 3.99 6.96
N ILE A 64 -3.49 3.60 6.36
CA ILE A 64 -2.75 2.39 6.78
C ILE A 64 -2.23 2.55 8.21
N LEU A 65 -1.65 3.71 8.53
CA LEU A 65 -1.10 3.99 9.86
C LEU A 65 -2.19 3.94 10.94
N GLU A 66 -3.35 4.52 10.67
CA GLU A 66 -4.51 4.47 11.57
C GLU A 66 -4.92 3.02 11.85
N LYS A 67 -5.03 2.18 10.82
CA LYS A 67 -5.40 0.77 11.00
C LYS A 67 -4.34 -0.05 11.73
N LEU A 68 -3.06 0.21 11.48
CA LEU A 68 -1.98 -0.42 12.24
C LEU A 68 -1.99 0.02 13.71
N LYS A 69 -2.31 1.28 14.01
CA LYS A 69 -2.46 1.76 15.39
C LYS A 69 -3.65 1.12 16.10
N GLU A 70 -4.79 0.99 15.42
CA GLU A 70 -5.97 0.30 15.96
C GLU A 70 -5.69 -1.17 16.31
N MET A 71 -4.87 -1.86 15.50
CA MET A 71 -4.46 -3.24 15.75
C MET A 71 -3.49 -3.39 16.94
N ASP A 72 -2.81 -2.31 17.34
CA ASP A 72 -1.81 -2.26 18.40
C ASP A 72 -0.81 -3.44 18.42
N PRO A 73 -0.12 -3.72 17.29
CA PRO A 73 0.82 -4.83 17.23
C PRO A 73 1.98 -4.57 18.19
N LYS A 74 2.32 -5.57 19.00
CA LYS A 74 3.46 -5.54 19.92
C LYS A 74 4.63 -6.33 19.34
N TYR A 75 5.84 -5.90 19.68
CA TYR A 75 7.00 -6.75 19.53
C TYR A 75 6.87 -7.97 20.45
N PRO A 76 7.33 -9.15 20.03
CA PRO A 76 7.39 -10.30 20.93
C PRO A 76 8.32 -9.98 22.11
N GLU A 77 7.85 -10.29 23.31
CA GLU A 77 8.67 -10.20 24.52
C GLU A 77 9.46 -11.50 24.69
N LEU A 78 10.76 -11.39 24.93
CA LEU A 78 11.61 -12.52 25.27
C LEU A 78 11.35 -12.93 26.72
N SER A 79 11.42 -14.24 27.00
CA SER A 79 11.40 -14.72 28.37
C SER A 79 12.65 -14.26 29.14
N LYS A 80 12.61 -14.32 30.48
CA LYS A 80 13.78 -13.96 31.30
C LYS A 80 14.97 -14.88 30.97
N GLU A 81 14.71 -16.16 30.74
CA GLU A 81 15.71 -17.16 30.39
C GLU A 81 16.35 -16.86 29.02
N GLU A 82 15.56 -16.42 28.05
CA GLU A 82 16.06 -16.01 26.73
C GLU A 82 16.92 -14.75 26.82
N LEU A 83 16.50 -13.75 27.61
CA LEU A 83 17.26 -12.52 27.84
C LEU A 83 18.62 -12.81 28.50
N GLU A 84 18.65 -13.66 29.52
CA GLU A 84 19.89 -14.08 30.20
C GLU A 84 20.81 -14.87 29.26
N SER A 85 20.25 -15.57 28.27
CA SER A 85 20.99 -16.34 27.27
C SER A 85 21.63 -15.48 26.18
N LEU A 86 21.18 -14.24 25.95
CA LEU A 86 21.70 -13.35 24.91
C LEU A 86 23.18 -13.03 25.11
N ASP A 87 23.61 -12.72 26.33
CA ASP A 87 25.02 -12.42 26.64
C ASP A 87 25.91 -13.64 26.42
N LYS A 88 25.38 -14.84 26.67
CA LYS A 88 26.09 -16.11 26.40
C LYS A 88 26.27 -16.32 24.90
N TRP A 89 25.22 -16.13 24.10
CA TRP A 89 25.30 -16.30 22.64
C TRP A 89 26.20 -15.25 21.98
N LYS A 90 26.19 -14.01 22.48
CA LYS A 90 27.07 -12.95 22.00
C LYS A 90 28.55 -13.31 22.15
N LYS A 91 28.94 -13.84 23.31
CA LYS A 91 30.33 -14.30 23.55
C LYS A 91 30.74 -15.43 22.61
N ILE A 92 29.85 -16.40 22.37
CA ILE A 92 30.12 -17.52 21.44
C ILE A 92 30.36 -17.02 20.00
N LEU A 93 29.67 -15.97 19.58
CA LEU A 93 29.83 -15.38 18.25
C LEU A 93 31.12 -14.55 18.12
N GLU A 94 31.59 -13.90 19.19
CA GLU A 94 32.81 -13.10 19.18
C GLU A 94 34.10 -13.94 19.30
N GLU A 95 33.99 -15.19 19.78
CA GLU A 95 35.11 -16.13 19.91
C GLU A 95 35.36 -16.99 18.64
N ASN A 96 34.53 -16.86 17.60
CA ASN A 96 34.72 -17.46 16.26
C ASN A 96 35.16 -16.43 15.22
#